data_AF-A0A838ZSV2-F1
#
_entry.id   AF-A0A838ZSV2-F1
#
_cell.length_a   1.000
_cell.length_b   1.000
_cell.length_c   1.000
_cell.angle_alpha   90.00
_cell.angle_beta   90.00
_cell.angle_gamma   90.00
#
_symmetry.space_group_name_H-M   'P 1'
#
loop_
_entity.id
_entity.type
_entity.pdbx_description
1 polymer ?
#
loop_
_entity_poly.entity_id
_entity_poly.type
_entity_poly.pdbx_seq_one_letter_code
_entity_poly.pdbx_strand_id
1 'polypeptide(L)'
;MDTQEKIDIMNAVLTKMEDIQNTQQSLIEKIGQVEVNLFDIKSEDLDKELDKIMEHASQSFDIIKEAIEAFEMKRNRLVNES
;
A
#
# COMPACT_ATOMS: atom_id res chain seq x y z
N MET A 1 13.87 21.13 -15.96
CA MET A 1 13.35 19.81 -16.33
C MET A 1 12.44 19.94 -17.53
N ASP A 2 12.79 19.23 -18.60
CA ASP A 2 11.88 19.02 -19.72
C ASP A 2 10.73 18.07 -19.33
N THR A 3 9.78 17.85 -20.24
CA THR A 3 8.61 17.04 -19.94
C THR A 3 8.95 15.56 -19.78
N GLN A 4 9.93 15.06 -20.52
CA GLN A 4 10.34 13.66 -20.43
C GLN A 4 10.97 13.37 -19.07
N GLU A 5 11.86 14.24 -18.60
CA GLU A 5 12.49 14.13 -17.28
C GLU A 5 11.45 14.14 -16.15
N LYS A 6 10.37 14.92 -16.29
CA LYS A 6 9.25 14.89 -15.32
C LYS A 6 8.51 13.55 -15.35
N ILE A 7 8.21 13.01 -16.53
CA ILE A 7 7.52 11.72 -16.68
C ILE A 7 8.36 10.60 -16.06
N ASP A 8 9.68 10.60 -16.27
CA ASP A 8 10.58 9.59 -15.73
C ASP A 8 10.60 9.62 -14.19
N ILE A 9 10.65 10.81 -13.59
CA ILE A 9 10.52 10.94 -12.13
C ILE A 9 9.15 10.46 -11.64
N MET A 10 8.06 10.80 -12.34
CA MET A 10 6.72 10.33 -11.96
C MET A 10 6.61 8.80 -12.00
N ASN A 11 7.21 8.15 -12.99
CA ASN A 11 7.27 6.69 -13.07
C ASN A 11 8.06 6.11 -11.89
N ALA A 12 9.21 6.68 -11.56
CA ALA A 12 10.01 6.23 -10.41
C ALA A 12 9.26 6.40 -9.07
N VAL A 13 8.45 7.45 -8.93
CA VAL A 13 7.57 7.64 -7.77
C VAL A 13 6.49 6.56 -7.71
N LEU A 14 5.82 6.28 -8.84
CA LEU A 14 4.78 5.25 -8.91
C LEU A 14 5.30 3.87 -8.54
N THR A 15 6.46 3.47 -9.07
CA THR A 15 7.09 2.19 -8.69
C THR A 15 7.31 2.08 -7.19
N LYS A 16 7.79 3.15 -6.54
CA LYS A 16 7.98 3.14 -5.07
C LYS A 16 6.66 3.07 -4.32
N MET A 17 5.61 3.71 -4.83
CA MET A 17 4.28 3.65 -4.22
C MET A 17 3.68 2.25 -4.33
N GLU A 18 3.85 1.57 -5.47
CA GLU A 18 3.48 0.16 -5.67
C GLU A 18 4.24 -0.75 -4.70
N ASP A 19 5.56 -0.53 -4.50
CA ASP A 19 6.35 -1.27 -3.52
C ASP A 19 5.83 -1.08 -2.08
N ILE A 20 5.42 0.14 -1.72
CA ILE A 20 4.82 0.44 -0.42
C ILE A 20 3.46 -0.28 -0.29
N GLN A 21 2.63 -0.27 -1.33
CA GLN A 21 1.36 -0.99 -1.35
C GLN A 21 1.55 -2.50 -1.14
N ASN A 22 2.49 -3.10 -1.88
CA ASN A 22 2.85 -4.51 -1.77
C ASN A 22 3.35 -4.86 -0.36
N THR A 23 4.05 -3.93 0.30
CA THR A 23 4.48 -4.10 1.70
C THR A 23 3.28 -4.14 2.66
N GLN A 24 2.26 -3.30 2.46
CA GLN A 24 1.03 -3.35 3.27
C GLN A 24 0.25 -4.65 3.05
N GLN A 25 0.16 -5.13 1.81
CA GLN A 25 -0.44 -6.44 1.53
C GLN A 25 0.31 -7.57 2.26
N SER A 26 1.65 -7.58 2.20
CA SER A 26 2.45 -8.58 2.90
C SER A 26 2.27 -8.52 4.41
N LEU A 27 2.08 -7.33 4.99
CA LEU A 27 1.78 -7.15 6.40
C LEU A 27 0.42 -7.78 6.77
N ILE A 28 -0.63 -7.48 6.00
CA ILE A 28 -1.98 -8.05 6.15
C ILE A 28 -1.92 -9.58 6.14
N GLU A 29 -1.26 -10.17 5.14
CA GLU A 29 -1.11 -11.63 5.02
C GLU A 29 -0.41 -12.26 6.23
N LYS A 30 0.66 -11.62 6.73
CA LYS A 30 1.40 -12.10 7.91
C LYS A 30 0.57 -12.01 9.18
N ILE A 31 -0.21 -10.94 9.36
CA ILE A 31 -1.09 -10.79 10.54
C ILE A 31 -2.13 -11.91 10.53
N GLY A 32 -2.80 -12.15 9.40
CA GLY A 32 -3.77 -13.24 9.28
C GLY A 32 -3.16 -14.62 9.61
N GLN A 33 -1.92 -14.87 9.20
CA GLN A 33 -1.23 -16.12 9.56
C GLN A 33 -0.92 -16.21 11.07
N VAL A 34 -0.63 -15.09 11.73
CA VAL A 34 -0.43 -15.07 13.19
C VAL A 34 -1.75 -15.29 13.91
N GLU A 35 -2.84 -14.64 13.50
CA GLU A 35 -4.18 -14.82 14.07
C GLU A 35 -4.64 -16.28 14.02
N VAL A 36 -4.37 -16.99 12.91
CA VAL A 36 -4.62 -18.44 12.80
C VAL A 36 -3.87 -19.23 13.87
N ASN A 37 -2.62 -18.89 14.16
CA ASN A 37 -1.83 -19.55 15.19
C ASN A 37 -2.31 -19.20 16.61
N LEU A 38 -2.83 -17.99 16.81
CA LEU A 38 -3.33 -17.55 18.12
C LEU A 38 -4.65 -18.21 18.49
N PHE A 39 -5.44 -18.68 17.52
CA PHE A 39 -6.63 -19.48 17.78
C PHE A 39 -6.34 -20.70 18.68
N ASP A 40 -5.19 -21.33 18.50
CA ASP A 40 -4.75 -22.48 19.31
C ASP A 40 -4.21 -22.06 20.69
N ILE A 41 -3.62 -20.87 20.80
CA ILE A 41 -2.93 -20.37 22.00
C ILE A 41 -3.90 -19.56 22.92
N LYS A 42 -5.02 -19.07 22.37
CA LYS A 42 -6.04 -18.25 23.04
C LYS A 42 -5.49 -17.02 23.75
N SER A 43 -4.64 -16.26 23.06
CA SER A 43 -4.06 -15.02 23.62
C SER A 43 -4.91 -13.80 23.25
N GLU A 44 -5.99 -13.57 24.01
CA GLU A 44 -6.95 -12.49 23.72
C GLU A 44 -6.32 -11.09 23.66
N ASP A 45 -5.27 -10.84 24.44
CA ASP A 45 -4.60 -9.53 24.45
C ASP A 45 -3.82 -9.31 23.14
N LEU A 46 -3.16 -10.34 22.63
CA LEU A 46 -2.43 -10.24 21.37
C LEU A 46 -3.38 -10.20 20.16
N ASP A 47 -4.48 -10.98 20.19
CA ASP A 47 -5.53 -10.93 19.17
C ASP A 47 -6.07 -9.51 18.99
N LYS A 48 -6.42 -8.83 20.10
CA LYS A 48 -6.94 -7.44 20.07
C LYS A 48 -5.95 -6.44 19.49
N GLU A 49 -4.65 -6.61 19.73
CA GLU A 49 -3.66 -5.70 19.15
C GLU A 49 -3.41 -6.00 17.67
N LEU A 50 -3.46 -7.27 17.25
CA LEU A 50 -3.35 -7.65 15.84
C LEU A 50 -4.56 -7.18 15.02
N ASP A 51 -5.77 -7.23 15.57
CA ASP A 51 -6.98 -6.68 14.93
C ASP A 51 -6.80 -5.19 14.59
N LYS A 52 -6.26 -4.39 15.52
CA LYS A 52 -5.98 -2.96 15.28
C LYS A 52 -4.93 -2.77 14.20
N ILE A 53 -3.86 -3.57 14.21
CA ILE A 53 -2.81 -3.48 13.20
C ILE A 53 -3.38 -3.87 11.84
N MET A 54 -4.22 -4.91 11.75
CA MET A 54 -4.91 -5.34 10.53
C MET A 54 -5.81 -4.23 9.98
N GLU A 55 -6.60 -3.58 10.83
CA GLU A 55 -7.43 -2.44 10.46
C GLU A 55 -6.59 -1.30 9.88
N HIS A 56 -5.53 -0.90 10.58
CA HIS A 56 -4.64 0.17 10.11
C HIS A 56 -3.89 -0.19 8.83
N ALA A 57 -3.42 -1.43 8.69
CA ALA A 57 -2.74 -1.90 7.48
C ALA A 57 -3.69 -1.87 6.29
N SER A 58 -4.92 -2.34 6.46
CA SER A 58 -5.96 -2.35 5.43
C SER A 58 -6.34 -0.92 5.00
N GLN A 59 -6.59 -0.03 5.97
CA GLN A 59 -6.86 1.39 5.70
C GLN A 59 -5.70 2.04 4.94
N SER A 60 -4.46 1.76 5.35
CA SER A 60 -3.29 2.33 4.67
C SER A 60 -3.13 1.79 3.24
N PHE A 61 -3.41 0.50 3.01
CA PHE A 61 -3.38 -0.13 1.69
C PHE A 61 -4.34 0.57 0.73
N ASP A 62 -5.58 0.82 1.17
CA ASP A 62 -6.59 1.51 0.36
C ASP A 62 -6.19 2.96 0.07
N ILE A 63 -5.69 3.69 1.08
CA ILE A 63 -5.19 5.07 0.90
C ILE A 63 -4.05 5.11 -0.14
N ILE A 64 -3.10 4.18 -0.06
CA ILE A 64 -1.98 4.11 -1.01
C ILE A 64 -2.50 3.82 -2.41
N LYS A 65 -3.46 2.90 -2.56
CA LYS A 65 -4.08 2.57 -3.84
C LYS A 65 -4.71 3.79 -4.50
N GLU A 66 -5.55 4.52 -3.76
CA GLU A 66 -6.21 5.73 -4.26
C GLU A 66 -5.19 6.82 -4.64
N ALA A 67 -4.11 6.95 -3.86
CA ALA A 67 -3.03 7.89 -4.15
C ALA A 67 -2.26 7.52 -5.43
N ILE A 68 -1.99 6.22 -5.66
CA ILE A 68 -1.40 5.73 -6.91
C ILE A 68 -2.30 6.10 -8.10
N GLU A 69 -3.58 5.70 -8.05
CA GLU A 69 -4.54 5.96 -9.15
C GLU A 69 -4.65 7.46 -9.48
N ALA A 70 -4.74 8.31 -8.45
CA ALA A 70 -4.78 9.76 -8.62
C ALA A 70 -3.51 10.32 -9.28
N PHE A 71 -2.34 9.81 -8.88
CA PHE A 71 -1.06 10.25 -9.41
C PHE A 71 -0.81 9.73 -10.84
N GLU A 72 -1.23 8.51 -11.15
CA GLU A 72 -1.21 7.95 -12.50
C GLU A 72 -2.05 8.77 -13.47
N MET A 73 -3.27 9.16 -13.07
CA MET A 73 -4.10 10.05 -13.89
C MET A 73 -3.40 11.36 -14.21
N LYS A 74 -2.68 11.94 -13.25
CA LYS A 74 -1.90 13.16 -13.45
C LYS A 74 -0.74 12.92 -14.43
N ARG A 75 0.00 11.82 -14.29
CA ARG A 75 1.07 11.44 -15.24
C ARG A 75 0.51 11.26 -16.64
N ASN A 76 -0.60 10.52 -16.78
CA ASN A 76 -1.18 10.18 -18.08
C ASN A 76 -1.65 11.43 -18.84
N ARG A 77 -2.19 12.44 -18.14
CA ARG A 77 -2.49 13.75 -18.75
C ARG A 77 -1.24 14.42 -19.29
N LEU A 78 -0.16 14.45 -18.52
CA LEU A 78 1.11 15.03 -18.95
C LEU A 78 1.66 14.32 -20.20
N VAL A 79 1.62 12.99 -20.23
CA VAL A 79 2.04 12.18 -21.40
C VAL A 79 1.19 12.52 -22.63
N ASN A 80 -0.12 12.67 -22.49
CA ASN A 80 -1.03 12.96 -23.61
C ASN A 80 -0.92 14.40 -24.13
N GLU A 81 -0.44 15.33 -23.31
CA GLU A 81 -0.25 16.74 -23.64
C GLU A 81 1.16 17.06 -24.19
N SER A 82 2.07 16.07 -24.17
CA SER A 82 3.46 16.17 -24.65
C SER A 82 3.61 15.77 -26.11
#